data_AF-A0A179GZ02-F1
#
_entry.id   AF-A0A179GZ02-F1
#
_cell.length_a   1.000
_cell.length_b   1.000
_cell.length_c   1.000
_cell.angle_alpha   90.00
_cell.angle_beta   90.00
_cell.angle_gamma   90.00
#
_symmetry.space_group_name_H-M   'P 1'
#
loop_
_entity.id
_entity.type
_entity.pdbx_description
1 polymer ?
#
loop_
_entity_poly.entity_id
_entity_poly.type
_entity_poly.pdbx_seq_one_letter_code
_entity_poly.pdbx_strand_id
1 'polypeptide(L)'
;MGGPIFNRNKLRLSRPFNQNVIMGLILYGVYTVVGWCSGSILNFLGPKYTAALGGITYPFYVGSLWYYDRVGHDAFPLFAGGLLGVGAAFFWTTSGFIQFAYAEEKDKAKYITIQWVLSATGSTVGAIIAFSANYQSTEAIGVSSGVYIAFIAIMCFAIGIVLVFIIKPENVVRDDGRHIAIFKEPTVIEEVKGVFSVMTDPKILFLLPAMFVGEMCLALVSSINARYFNLRTRSLSNLLFQVVMIPTPLALAWVMDNQRISSRRTRGFIGVAIAADPEAELKEEKHMTSGHKTS
;
A
#
# COMPACT_ATOMS: atom_id res chain seq x y z
N MET A 1 -51.15 16.09 4.35
CA MET A 1 -50.05 15.83 5.30
C MET A 1 -49.45 14.47 4.96
N GLY A 2 -48.26 14.44 4.36
CA GLY A 2 -47.62 13.21 3.93
C GLY A 2 -46.19 13.49 3.52
N GLY A 3 -45.36 13.91 4.49
CA GLY A 3 -43.93 14.09 4.25
C GLY A 3 -43.28 12.75 3.92
N PRO A 4 -42.24 12.70 3.07
CA PRO A 4 -41.59 11.47 2.70
C PRO A 4 -41.04 10.80 3.96
N ILE A 5 -41.53 9.60 4.25
CA ILE A 5 -41.07 8.74 5.34
C ILE A 5 -39.60 8.43 5.06
N PHE A 6 -38.72 9.20 5.68
CA PHE A 6 -37.27 9.08 5.57
C PHE A 6 -36.86 7.75 6.19
N ASN A 7 -36.74 6.74 5.35
CA ASN A 7 -36.51 5.36 5.77
C ASN A 7 -35.11 5.24 6.39
N ARG A 8 -35.04 5.30 7.74
CA ARG A 8 -33.79 5.22 8.53
C ARG A 8 -32.95 3.97 8.21
N ASN A 9 -33.57 2.91 7.70
CA ASN A 9 -32.87 1.68 7.31
C ASN A 9 -32.03 1.85 6.03
N LYS A 10 -32.45 2.71 5.08
CA LYS A 10 -31.60 3.07 3.92
C LYS A 10 -30.39 3.90 4.34
N LEU A 11 -30.54 4.82 5.31
CA LEU A 11 -29.40 5.55 5.85
C LEU A 11 -28.41 4.65 6.60
N ARG A 12 -28.90 3.62 7.30
CA ARG A 12 -28.03 2.65 7.99
C ARG A 12 -27.19 1.80 7.04
N LEU A 13 -27.68 1.46 5.84
CA LEU A 13 -26.88 0.80 4.81
C LEU A 13 -25.92 1.75 4.07
N SER A 14 -26.29 3.03 3.90
CA SER A 14 -25.42 4.05 3.29
C SER A 14 -24.34 4.57 4.24
N ARG A 15 -24.55 4.53 5.57
CA ARG A 15 -23.58 4.96 6.58
C ARG A 15 -22.24 4.21 6.56
N PRO A 16 -22.18 2.86 6.58
CA PRO A 16 -20.91 2.15 6.55
C PRO A 16 -20.14 2.38 5.25
N PHE A 17 -20.84 2.51 4.11
CA PHE A 17 -20.21 2.84 2.84
C PHE A 17 -19.60 4.26 2.86
N ASN A 18 -20.37 5.26 3.30
CA ASN A 18 -19.92 6.65 3.37
C ASN A 18 -18.80 6.84 4.40
N GLN A 19 -18.86 6.14 5.53
CA GLN A 19 -17.85 6.22 6.57
C GLN A 19 -16.51 5.64 6.10
N ASN A 20 -16.51 4.48 5.44
CA ASN A 20 -15.28 3.91 4.86
C ASN A 20 -14.64 4.84 3.83
N VAL A 21 -15.45 5.55 3.03
CA VAL A 21 -14.96 6.55 2.08
C VAL A 21 -14.36 7.76 2.80
N ILE A 22 -15.04 8.30 3.81
CA ILE A 22 -14.54 9.45 4.58
C ILE A 22 -13.25 9.10 5.32
N MET A 23 -13.18 7.91 5.94
CA MET A 23 -11.97 7.42 6.60
C MET A 23 -10.82 7.27 5.60
N GLY A 24 -11.08 6.76 4.41
CA GLY A 24 -10.09 6.69 3.33
C GLY A 24 -9.58 8.07 2.91
N LEU A 25 -10.46 9.06 2.75
CA LEU A 25 -10.09 10.43 2.41
C LEU A 25 -9.21 11.08 3.48
N ILE A 26 -9.56 10.91 4.76
CA ILE A 26 -8.77 11.42 5.88
C ILE A 26 -7.40 10.75 5.90
N LEU A 27 -7.35 9.42 5.77
CA LEU A 27 -6.10 8.66 5.76
C LEU A 27 -5.17 9.14 4.64
N TYR A 28 -5.63 9.15 3.39
CA TYR A 28 -4.81 9.54 2.25
C TYR A 28 -4.43 11.03 2.27
N GLY A 29 -5.33 11.90 2.75
CA GLY A 29 -5.06 13.31 2.94
C GLY A 29 -3.96 13.57 3.97
N VAL A 30 -4.06 12.95 5.14
CA VAL A 30 -3.01 13.02 6.19
C VAL A 30 -1.73 12.37 5.71
N TYR A 31 -1.80 11.21 5.05
CA TYR A 31 -0.65 10.51 4.50
C TYR A 31 0.12 11.40 3.51
N THR A 32 -0.58 12.15 2.66
CA THR A 32 0.06 13.07 1.70
C THR A 32 0.81 14.18 2.41
N VAL A 33 0.23 14.79 3.45
CA VAL A 33 0.90 15.88 4.19
C VAL A 33 2.10 15.37 4.99
N VAL A 34 1.92 14.25 5.70
CA VAL A 34 2.97 13.68 6.57
C VAL A 34 4.08 13.03 5.74
N GLY A 35 3.75 12.46 4.58
CA GLY A 35 4.71 11.82 3.67
C GLY A 35 5.82 12.75 3.17
N TRP A 36 5.60 14.06 3.16
CA TRP A 36 6.64 15.04 2.79
C TRP A 36 7.66 15.23 3.92
N CYS A 37 7.24 15.04 5.18
CA CYS A 37 8.08 15.21 6.36
C CYS A 37 8.62 13.87 6.91
N SER A 38 8.06 12.74 6.48
CA SER A 38 8.41 11.42 7.01
C SER A 38 9.86 11.02 6.71
N GLY A 39 10.44 11.50 5.60
CA GLY A 39 11.85 11.29 5.26
C GLY A 39 12.79 11.90 6.31
N SER A 40 12.53 13.13 6.70
CA SER A 40 13.32 13.83 7.73
C SER A 40 13.17 13.19 9.10
N ILE A 41 11.95 12.74 9.43
CA ILE A 41 11.69 11.99 10.68
C ILE A 41 12.45 10.66 10.68
N LEU A 42 12.49 9.97 9.54
CA LEU A 42 13.25 8.73 9.39
C LEU A 42 14.75 8.94 9.61
N ASN A 43 15.31 10.01 9.05
CA ASN A 43 16.72 10.32 9.20
C ASN A 43 17.07 10.70 10.64
N PHE A 44 16.15 11.32 11.37
CA PHE A 44 16.34 11.68 12.78
C PHE A 44 16.15 10.51 13.75
N LEU A 45 15.04 9.78 13.66
CA LEU A 45 14.71 8.67 14.58
C LEU A 45 15.37 7.34 14.18
N GLY A 46 15.84 7.24 12.94
CA GLY A 46 16.31 6.00 12.33
C GLY A 46 15.16 5.09 11.88
N PRO A 47 15.44 4.13 10.99
CA PRO A 47 14.41 3.26 10.39
C PRO A 47 13.74 2.35 11.43
N LYS A 48 14.48 1.90 12.45
CA LYS A 48 13.95 1.00 13.48
C LYS A 48 12.76 1.59 14.24
N TYR A 49 12.92 2.79 14.78
CA TYR A 49 11.87 3.45 15.56
C TYR A 49 10.77 4.01 14.66
N THR A 50 11.13 4.52 13.48
CA THR A 50 10.16 5.04 12.50
C THR A 50 9.22 3.94 12.00
N ALA A 51 9.73 2.73 11.68
CA ALA A 51 8.89 1.59 11.33
C ALA A 51 7.97 1.14 12.48
N ALA A 52 8.47 1.11 13.72
CA ALA A 52 7.67 0.72 14.87
C ALA A 52 6.55 1.72 15.20
N LEU A 53 6.85 3.02 15.12
CA LEU A 53 5.85 4.10 15.25
C LEU A 53 4.82 4.05 14.12
N GLY A 54 5.23 3.70 12.91
CA GLY A 54 4.28 3.44 11.81
C GLY A 54 3.38 2.25 12.14
N GLY A 55 3.99 1.13 12.54
CA GLY A 55 3.30 -0.12 12.85
C GLY A 55 2.25 -0.01 13.95
N ILE A 56 2.48 0.77 15.01
CA ILE A 56 1.55 0.88 16.16
C ILE A 56 0.19 1.47 15.80
N THR A 57 0.12 2.25 14.72
CA THR A 57 -1.13 2.88 14.26
C THR A 57 -2.11 1.86 13.66
N TYR A 58 -1.61 0.73 13.13
CA TYR A 58 -2.43 -0.32 12.53
C TYR A 58 -3.29 -1.08 13.55
N PRO A 59 -2.75 -1.62 14.68
CA PRO A 59 -3.57 -2.18 15.75
C PRO A 59 -4.61 -1.19 16.29
N PHE A 60 -4.25 0.08 16.41
CA PHE A 60 -5.14 1.12 16.91
C PHE A 60 -6.32 1.35 15.96
N TYR A 61 -6.06 1.37 14.66
CA TYR A 61 -7.08 1.43 13.62
C TYR A 61 -8.01 0.21 13.66
N VAL A 62 -7.47 -1.01 13.73
CA VAL A 62 -8.27 -2.24 13.84
C VAL A 62 -9.11 -2.25 15.12
N GLY A 63 -8.55 -1.80 16.25
CA GLY A 63 -9.28 -1.62 17.50
C GLY A 63 -10.42 -0.60 17.40
N SER A 64 -10.24 0.47 16.61
CA SER A 64 -11.31 1.43 16.36
C SER A 64 -12.48 0.86 15.57
N LEU A 65 -12.18 -0.03 14.60
CA LEU A 65 -13.21 -0.76 13.85
C LEU A 65 -13.96 -1.73 14.76
N TRP A 66 -13.25 -2.41 15.67
CA TRP A 66 -13.90 -3.28 16.65
C TRP A 66 -14.83 -2.51 17.60
N TYR A 67 -14.41 -1.33 18.07
CA TYR A 67 -15.28 -0.44 18.85
C TYR A 67 -16.50 0.03 18.06
N TYR A 68 -16.31 0.39 16.79
CA TYR A 68 -17.39 0.82 15.91
C TYR A 68 -18.43 -0.27 15.67
N ASP A 69 -17.99 -1.51 15.45
CA ASP A 69 -18.88 -2.65 15.26
C ASP A 69 -19.79 -2.90 16.48
N ARG A 70 -19.29 -2.61 17.70
CA ARG A 70 -20.05 -2.81 18.95
C ARG A 70 -20.91 -1.62 19.37
N VAL A 71 -20.38 -0.40 19.25
CA VAL A 71 -21.00 0.80 19.84
C VAL A 71 -21.62 1.69 18.78
N GLY A 72 -21.17 1.59 17.52
CA GLY A 72 -21.72 2.35 16.38
C GLY A 72 -21.42 3.85 16.41
N HIS A 73 -20.36 4.29 17.12
CA HIS A 73 -19.92 5.69 17.14
C HIS A 73 -18.80 5.96 16.14
N ASP A 74 -19.01 6.94 15.26
CA ASP A 74 -18.15 7.23 14.12
C ASP A 74 -16.87 8.00 14.48
N ALA A 75 -16.84 8.71 15.62
CA ALA A 75 -15.76 9.64 15.96
C ALA A 75 -14.40 8.95 16.16
N PHE A 76 -14.40 7.77 16.80
CA PHE A 76 -13.17 7.04 17.09
C PHE A 76 -12.51 6.44 15.84
N PRO A 77 -13.25 5.77 14.93
CA PRO A 77 -12.73 5.36 13.62
C PRO A 77 -12.20 6.51 12.77
N LEU A 78 -12.88 7.66 12.76
CA LEU A 78 -12.44 8.83 11.99
C LEU A 78 -11.09 9.36 12.49
N PHE A 79 -10.93 9.48 13.81
CA PHE A 79 -9.64 9.85 14.41
C PHE A 79 -8.55 8.81 14.12
N ALA A 80 -8.87 7.52 14.28
CA ALA A 80 -7.94 6.44 14.04
C ALA A 80 -7.50 6.35 12.56
N GLY A 81 -8.38 6.71 11.61
CA GLY A 81 -8.03 6.82 10.19
C GLY A 81 -6.99 7.92 9.92
N GLY A 82 -7.10 9.06 10.60
CA GLY A 82 -6.08 10.11 10.54
C GLY A 82 -4.75 9.68 11.15
N LEU A 83 -4.79 9.03 12.33
CA LEU A 83 -3.60 8.48 12.97
C LEU A 83 -2.92 7.41 12.09
N LEU A 84 -3.70 6.55 11.45
CA LEU A 84 -3.20 5.57 10.49
C LEU A 84 -2.55 6.25 9.28
N GLY A 85 -3.05 7.39 8.80
CA GLY A 85 -2.40 8.18 7.75
C GLY A 85 -0.98 8.63 8.14
N VAL A 86 -0.79 9.07 9.38
CA VAL A 86 0.56 9.40 9.92
C VAL A 86 1.44 8.15 9.95
N GLY A 87 0.94 7.04 10.47
CA GLY A 87 1.73 5.82 10.60
C GLY A 87 2.05 5.15 9.27
N ALA A 88 1.12 5.22 8.30
CA ALA A 88 1.35 4.77 6.93
C ALA A 88 2.49 5.56 6.28
N ALA A 89 2.58 6.87 6.52
CA ALA A 89 3.70 7.69 6.06
C ALA A 89 5.04 7.15 6.56
N PHE A 90 5.15 6.93 7.87
CA PHE A 90 6.37 6.43 8.47
C PHE A 90 6.71 5.01 8.01
N PHE A 91 5.71 4.15 7.88
CA PHE A 91 5.89 2.78 7.44
C PHE A 91 6.41 2.71 5.99
N TRP A 92 5.73 3.37 5.05
CA TRP A 92 6.10 3.33 3.64
C TRP A 92 7.43 4.05 3.35
N THR A 93 7.71 5.17 4.01
CA THR A 93 9.02 5.82 3.90
C THR A 93 10.13 4.93 4.44
N THR A 94 9.91 4.24 5.57
CA THR A 94 10.91 3.31 6.11
C THR A 94 11.15 2.12 5.22
N SER A 95 10.07 1.53 4.71
CA SER A 95 10.13 0.45 3.74
C SER A 95 10.91 0.88 2.50
N GLY A 96 10.63 2.05 1.92
CA GLY A 96 11.36 2.58 0.77
C GLY A 96 12.84 2.81 1.08
N PHE A 97 13.15 3.38 2.25
CA PHE A 97 14.52 3.56 2.69
C PHE A 97 15.28 2.23 2.77
N ILE A 98 14.70 1.20 3.37
CA ILE A 98 15.34 -0.14 3.46
C ILE A 98 15.57 -0.71 2.05
N GLN A 99 14.57 -0.62 1.15
CA GLN A 99 14.69 -1.12 -0.22
C GLN A 99 15.83 -0.47 -1.01
N PHE A 100 16.08 0.83 -0.82
CA PHE A 100 17.10 1.55 -1.58
C PHE A 100 18.46 1.66 -0.88
N ALA A 101 18.47 1.75 0.44
CA ALA A 101 19.69 1.95 1.23
C ALA A 101 20.36 0.62 1.61
N TYR A 102 19.59 -0.45 1.88
CA TYR A 102 20.16 -1.72 2.33
C TYR A 102 20.49 -2.64 1.14
N ALA A 103 19.71 -2.58 0.06
CA ALA A 103 19.96 -3.36 -1.14
C ALA A 103 21.20 -2.87 -1.91
N GLU A 104 21.99 -3.81 -2.41
CA GLU A 104 23.03 -3.53 -3.41
C GLU A 104 22.39 -3.12 -4.74
N GLU A 105 23.11 -2.33 -5.55
CA GLU A 105 22.55 -1.80 -6.81
C GLU A 105 22.06 -2.87 -7.77
N LYS A 106 22.64 -4.08 -7.70
CA LYS A 106 22.29 -5.23 -8.52
C LYS A 106 21.00 -5.94 -8.09
N ASP A 107 20.55 -5.73 -6.85
CA ASP A 107 19.43 -6.45 -6.22
C ASP A 107 18.26 -5.53 -5.85
N LYS A 108 18.29 -4.25 -6.26
CA LYS A 108 17.23 -3.29 -5.90
C LYS A 108 15.84 -3.74 -6.35
N ALA A 109 15.70 -4.34 -7.54
CA ALA A 109 14.40 -4.81 -8.00
C ALA A 109 13.93 -6.05 -7.20
N LYS A 110 14.84 -6.98 -6.88
CA LYS A 110 14.56 -8.13 -6.00
C LYS A 110 13.99 -7.71 -4.63
N TYR A 111 14.56 -6.71 -3.97
CA TYR A 111 14.05 -6.24 -2.66
C TYR A 111 12.64 -5.64 -2.77
N ILE A 112 12.38 -4.83 -3.80
CA ILE A 112 11.05 -4.28 -4.10
C ILE A 112 10.05 -5.42 -4.34
N THR A 113 10.43 -6.40 -5.15
CA THR A 113 9.58 -7.54 -5.50
C THR A 113 9.28 -8.44 -4.30
N ILE A 114 10.26 -8.73 -3.45
CA ILE A 114 10.03 -9.51 -2.22
C ILE A 114 8.99 -8.82 -1.34
N GLN A 115 9.06 -7.50 -1.19
CA GLN A 115 8.06 -6.75 -0.41
C GLN A 115 6.65 -6.87 -1.00
N TRP A 116 6.49 -6.72 -2.31
CA TRP A 116 5.17 -6.84 -2.95
C TRP A 116 4.62 -8.25 -2.85
N VAL A 117 5.45 -9.29 -3.05
CA VAL A 117 5.06 -10.69 -2.89
C VAL A 117 4.65 -10.99 -1.45
N LEU A 118 5.40 -10.50 -0.45
CA LEU A 118 5.03 -10.64 0.96
C LEU A 118 3.72 -9.92 1.29
N SER A 119 3.49 -8.74 0.70
CA SER A 119 2.24 -7.98 0.89
C SER A 119 1.03 -8.72 0.31
N ALA A 120 1.16 -9.27 -0.92
CA ALA A 120 0.11 -10.07 -1.56
C ALA A 120 -0.16 -11.39 -0.79
N THR A 121 0.89 -12.04 -0.31
CA THR A 121 0.78 -13.24 0.52
C THR A 121 0.08 -12.93 1.84
N GLY A 122 0.46 -11.84 2.51
CA GLY A 122 -0.18 -11.37 3.75
C GLY A 122 -1.66 -11.03 3.55
N SER A 123 -2.02 -10.36 2.45
CA SER A 123 -3.41 -10.11 2.05
C SER A 123 -4.19 -11.41 1.85
N THR A 124 -3.58 -12.41 1.20
CA THR A 124 -4.18 -13.72 0.97
C THR A 124 -4.45 -14.44 2.30
N VAL A 125 -3.48 -14.49 3.21
CA VAL A 125 -3.65 -15.08 4.54
C VAL A 125 -4.75 -14.36 5.33
N GLY A 126 -4.77 -13.02 5.30
CA GLY A 126 -5.81 -12.23 5.95
C GLY A 126 -7.21 -12.52 5.40
N ALA A 127 -7.34 -12.67 4.09
CA ALA A 127 -8.60 -13.03 3.44
C ALA A 127 -9.05 -14.45 3.84
N ILE A 128 -8.14 -15.41 3.94
CA ILE A 128 -8.44 -16.78 4.39
C ILE A 128 -8.92 -16.78 5.86
N ILE A 129 -8.28 -16.03 6.75
CA ILE A 129 -8.69 -15.90 8.16
C ILE A 129 -10.09 -15.28 8.26
N ALA A 130 -10.34 -14.20 7.51
CA ALA A 130 -11.65 -13.57 7.49
C ALA A 130 -12.73 -14.51 6.91
N PHE A 131 -12.40 -15.26 5.85
CA PHE A 131 -13.31 -16.22 5.23
C PHE A 131 -13.64 -17.39 6.17
N SER A 132 -12.63 -18.00 6.79
CA SER A 132 -12.84 -19.14 7.70
C SER A 132 -13.68 -18.77 8.90
N ALA A 133 -13.47 -17.59 9.48
CA ALA A 133 -14.26 -17.09 10.60
C ALA A 133 -15.73 -16.79 10.26
N ASN A 134 -16.03 -16.50 8.99
CA ASN A 134 -17.38 -16.20 8.52
C ASN A 134 -18.03 -17.36 7.76
N TYR A 135 -17.36 -18.51 7.62
CA TYR A 135 -17.82 -19.64 6.81
C TYR A 135 -19.19 -20.21 7.25
N GLN A 136 -19.51 -20.11 8.55
CA GLN A 136 -20.79 -20.58 9.12
C GLN A 136 -21.83 -19.48 9.34
N SER A 137 -21.50 -18.20 9.07
CA SER A 137 -22.40 -17.08 9.34
C SER A 137 -23.20 -16.71 8.09
N THR A 138 -24.50 -16.98 8.11
CA THR A 138 -25.44 -16.69 7.00
C THR A 138 -25.98 -15.25 7.00
N GLU A 139 -25.75 -14.49 8.07
CA GLU A 139 -26.15 -13.09 8.19
C GLU A 139 -24.92 -12.16 8.23
N ALA A 140 -25.02 -10.98 7.60
CA ALA A 140 -23.96 -9.97 7.57
C ALA A 140 -23.87 -9.20 8.91
N ILE A 141 -23.67 -9.92 10.02
CA ILE A 141 -23.56 -9.35 11.36
C ILE A 141 -22.07 -9.15 11.70
N GLY A 142 -21.52 -8.01 11.28
CA GLY A 142 -20.20 -7.57 11.71
C GLY A 142 -19.06 -8.57 11.45
N VAL A 143 -17.89 -8.29 12.00
CA VAL A 143 -16.76 -9.24 11.97
C VAL A 143 -16.63 -9.86 13.37
N SER A 144 -16.44 -11.17 13.45
CA SER A 144 -16.28 -11.86 14.73
C SER A 144 -15.15 -11.24 15.57
N SER A 145 -15.37 -11.07 16.87
CA SER A 145 -14.38 -10.46 17.77
C SER A 145 -13.09 -11.26 17.86
N GLY A 146 -13.13 -12.57 17.63
CA GLY A 146 -11.93 -13.39 17.52
C GLY A 146 -11.02 -12.96 16.37
N VAL A 147 -11.60 -12.49 15.26
CA VAL A 147 -10.84 -12.02 14.08
C VAL A 147 -10.13 -10.70 14.41
N TYR A 148 -10.84 -9.75 15.04
CA TYR A 148 -10.21 -8.49 15.48
C TYR A 148 -9.04 -8.74 16.43
N ILE A 149 -9.23 -9.60 17.43
CA ILE A 149 -8.17 -9.95 18.39
C ILE A 149 -6.99 -10.65 17.69
N ALA A 150 -7.26 -11.59 16.77
CA ALA A 150 -6.21 -12.27 16.03
C ALA A 150 -5.37 -11.30 15.18
N PHE A 151 -6.01 -10.38 14.45
CA PHE A 151 -5.29 -9.37 13.67
C PHE A 151 -4.48 -8.41 14.55
N ILE A 152 -5.05 -7.93 15.67
CA ILE A 152 -4.33 -7.08 16.61
C ILE A 152 -3.11 -7.81 17.18
N ALA A 153 -3.25 -9.08 17.56
CA ALA A 153 -2.14 -9.88 18.08
C ALA A 153 -1.03 -10.06 17.04
N ILE A 154 -1.38 -10.39 15.79
CA ILE A 154 -0.42 -10.54 14.68
C ILE A 154 0.31 -9.21 14.42
N MET A 155 -0.41 -8.09 14.39
CA MET A 155 0.19 -6.77 14.19
C MET A 155 1.13 -6.37 15.32
N CYS A 156 0.73 -6.59 16.58
CA CYS A 156 1.58 -6.34 17.75
C CYS A 156 2.84 -7.20 17.73
N PHE A 157 2.71 -8.48 17.36
CA PHE A 157 3.85 -9.38 17.20
C PHE A 157 4.80 -8.90 16.09
N ALA A 158 4.28 -8.45 14.95
CA ALA A 158 5.08 -7.87 13.87
C ALA A 158 5.85 -6.62 14.31
N ILE A 159 5.25 -5.75 15.13
CA ILE A 159 5.95 -4.58 15.72
C ILE A 159 7.09 -5.04 16.63
N GLY A 160 6.86 -6.09 17.44
CA GLY A 160 7.90 -6.70 18.26
C GLY A 160 9.07 -7.23 17.42
N ILE A 161 8.77 -7.92 16.32
CA ILE A 161 9.80 -8.38 15.36
C ILE A 161 10.57 -7.21 14.78
N VAL A 162 9.90 -6.15 14.32
CA VAL A 162 10.53 -4.95 13.78
C VAL A 162 11.51 -4.34 14.80
N LEU A 163 11.11 -4.24 16.07
CA LEU A 163 11.94 -3.71 17.14
C LEU A 163 13.10 -4.62 17.55
N VAL A 164 13.05 -5.92 17.27
CA VAL A 164 14.13 -6.85 17.61
C VAL A 164 15.08 -7.06 16.44
N PHE A 165 14.55 -7.25 15.24
CA PHE A 165 15.29 -7.72 14.07
C PHE A 165 15.75 -6.62 13.11
N ILE A 166 15.21 -5.39 13.17
CA ILE A 166 15.76 -4.30 12.35
C ILE A 166 17.11 -3.85 12.92
N ILE A 167 18.15 -4.11 12.13
CA ILE A 167 19.52 -3.66 12.37
C ILE A 167 19.61 -2.17 12.00
N LYS A 168 20.25 -1.38 12.87
CA LYS A 168 20.53 0.04 12.60
C LYS A 168 21.40 0.18 11.34
N PRO A 169 21.16 1.18 10.47
CA PRO A 169 21.92 1.36 9.22
C PRO A 169 23.45 1.38 9.41
N GLU A 170 23.91 1.95 10.54
CA GLU A 170 25.33 2.03 10.92
C GLU A 170 26.02 0.67 11.06
N ASN A 171 25.26 -0.36 11.44
CA ASN A 171 25.76 -1.71 11.68
C ASN A 171 25.52 -2.65 10.48
N VAL A 172 24.94 -2.14 9.39
CA VAL A 172 24.72 -2.94 8.18
C VAL A 172 25.99 -2.90 7.33
N VAL A 173 26.67 -4.05 7.28
CA VAL A 173 27.75 -4.32 6.34
C VAL A 173 27.12 -5.02 5.13
N ARG A 174 27.24 -4.43 3.94
CA ARG A 174 26.79 -5.07 2.70
C ARG A 174 27.66 -6.29 2.38
N ASP A 175 27.19 -7.20 1.52
CA ASP A 175 27.95 -8.39 1.12
C ASP A 175 29.28 -8.00 0.44
N ASP A 176 29.31 -6.84 -0.23
CA ASP A 176 30.52 -6.21 -0.78
C ASP A 176 31.50 -5.62 0.27
N GLY A 177 31.24 -5.78 1.57
CA GLY A 177 32.09 -5.28 2.68
C GLY A 177 32.06 -3.76 2.89
N ARG A 178 31.24 -3.03 2.12
CA ARG A 178 31.06 -1.58 2.28
C ARG A 178 29.94 -1.29 3.28
N HIS A 179 30.22 -0.43 4.25
CA HIS A 179 29.20 0.12 5.14
C HIS A 179 28.23 1.01 4.35
N ILE A 180 26.96 1.03 4.75
CA ILE A 180 26.02 2.05 4.27
C ILE A 180 26.61 3.41 4.63
N ALA A 181 26.69 4.33 3.65
CA ALA A 181 27.25 5.66 3.84
C ALA A 181 26.63 6.31 5.09
N ILE A 182 27.49 6.68 6.05
CA ILE A 182 27.10 7.30 7.31
C ILE A 182 26.38 8.60 6.96
N PHE A 183 25.06 8.62 7.10
CA PHE A 183 24.29 9.86 7.00
C PHE A 183 24.66 10.71 8.21
N LYS A 184 25.48 11.73 7.97
CA LYS A 184 25.82 12.76 8.95
C LYS A 184 24.52 13.36 9.45
N GLU A 185 24.26 13.33 10.76
CA GLU A 185 23.02 13.86 11.38
C GLU A 185 22.73 15.27 10.87
N PRO A 186 21.81 15.46 9.90
CA PRO A 186 21.49 16.77 9.39
C PRO A 186 20.55 17.43 10.39
N THR A 187 20.67 18.74 10.59
CA THR A 187 19.66 19.45 11.37
C THR A 187 18.32 19.40 10.65
N VAL A 188 17.19 19.35 11.39
CA VAL A 188 15.83 19.25 10.81
C VAL A 188 15.57 20.32 9.74
N ILE A 189 16.16 21.51 9.91
CA ILE A 189 16.04 22.62 8.95
C ILE A 189 16.82 22.33 7.66
N GLU A 190 18.01 21.73 7.74
CA GLU A 190 18.80 21.33 6.57
C GLU A 190 18.14 20.17 5.82
N GLU A 191 17.54 19.23 6.55
CA GLU A 191 16.73 18.13 6.01
C GLU A 191 15.53 18.65 5.21
N VAL A 192 14.72 19.51 5.82
CA VAL A 192 13.55 20.11 5.16
C VAL A 192 13.99 20.94 3.94
N LYS A 193 15.06 21.72 4.04
CA LYS A 193 15.64 22.44 2.90
C LYS A 193 16.13 21.49 1.80
N GLY A 194 16.73 20.36 2.18
CA GLY A 194 17.16 19.31 1.27
C GLY A 194 15.98 18.71 0.50
N VAL A 195 14.90 18.35 1.20
CA VAL A 195 13.65 17.88 0.59
C VAL A 195 13.13 18.92 -0.41
N PHE A 196 13.01 20.19 -0.01
CA PHE A 196 12.57 21.25 -0.92
C PHE A 196 13.48 21.42 -2.13
N SER A 197 14.81 21.35 -1.95
CA SER A 197 15.77 21.45 -3.05
C SER A 197 15.62 20.29 -4.04
N VAL A 198 15.41 19.08 -3.55
CA VAL A 198 15.19 17.87 -4.36
C VAL A 198 13.87 17.99 -5.14
N MET A 199 12.83 18.55 -4.53
CA MET A 199 11.56 18.80 -5.22
C MET A 199 11.65 19.86 -6.32
N THR A 200 12.64 20.75 -6.25
CA THR A 200 12.92 21.73 -7.30
C THR A 200 13.90 21.21 -8.38
N ASP A 201 14.46 20.00 -8.24
CA ASP A 201 15.32 19.42 -9.26
C ASP A 201 14.50 19.13 -10.52
N PRO A 202 14.88 19.69 -11.69
CA PRO A 202 14.20 19.44 -12.96
C PRO A 202 13.99 17.95 -13.26
N LYS A 203 14.94 17.08 -12.91
CA LYS A 203 14.83 15.64 -13.16
C LYS A 203 13.69 15.01 -12.37
N ILE A 204 13.48 15.45 -11.13
CA ILE A 204 12.41 14.95 -10.27
C ILE A 204 11.08 15.57 -10.68
N LEU A 205 11.07 16.85 -11.05
CA LEU A 205 9.89 17.51 -11.62
C LEU A 205 9.38 16.80 -12.88
N PHE A 206 10.27 16.29 -13.75
CA PHE A 206 9.86 15.49 -14.92
C PHE A 206 9.36 14.09 -14.53
N LEU A 207 9.80 13.53 -13.40
CA LEU A 207 9.33 12.23 -12.89
C LEU A 207 8.02 12.33 -12.11
N LEU A 208 7.70 13.49 -11.51
CA LEU A 208 6.49 13.69 -10.72
C LEU A 208 5.20 13.34 -11.47
N PRO A 209 4.98 13.75 -12.74
CA PRO A 209 3.80 13.34 -13.50
C PRO A 209 3.71 11.82 -13.66
N ALA A 210 4.83 11.15 -13.94
CA ALA A 210 4.85 9.69 -14.09
C ALA A 210 4.52 8.98 -12.76
N MET A 211 5.07 9.46 -11.64
CA MET A 211 4.74 8.96 -10.30
C MET A 211 3.26 9.19 -9.96
N PHE A 212 2.73 10.36 -10.28
CA PHE A 212 1.32 10.70 -10.03
C PHE A 212 0.38 9.80 -10.83
N VAL A 213 0.64 9.59 -12.12
CA VAL A 213 -0.18 8.70 -12.98
C VAL A 213 -0.14 7.27 -12.46
N GLY A 214 1.03 6.76 -12.08
CA GLY A 214 1.17 5.40 -11.56
C GLY A 214 0.29 5.12 -10.33
N GLU A 215 0.26 6.06 -9.38
CA GLU A 215 -0.58 5.94 -8.18
C GLU A 215 -2.06 6.27 -8.44
N MET A 216 -2.36 7.21 -9.34
CA MET A 216 -3.74 7.54 -9.71
C MET A 216 -4.48 6.38 -10.35
N CYS A 217 -3.81 5.53 -11.12
CA CYS A 217 -4.42 4.33 -11.69
C CYS A 217 -4.98 3.40 -10.61
N LEU A 218 -4.26 3.21 -9.49
CA LEU A 218 -4.71 2.36 -8.39
C LEU A 218 -5.98 2.93 -7.71
N ALA A 219 -5.99 4.24 -7.45
CA ALA A 219 -7.13 4.92 -6.85
C ALA A 219 -8.36 4.94 -7.78
N LEU A 220 -8.13 5.14 -9.09
CA LEU A 220 -9.19 5.17 -10.10
C LEU A 220 -9.84 3.79 -10.27
N VAL A 221 -9.04 2.73 -10.39
CA VAL A 221 -9.54 1.34 -10.49
C VAL A 221 -10.39 0.98 -9.28
N SER A 222 -9.94 1.31 -8.06
CA SER A 222 -10.71 1.07 -6.83
C SER A 222 -12.04 1.83 -6.81
N SER A 223 -12.04 3.09 -7.26
CA SER A 223 -13.24 3.94 -7.30
C SER A 223 -14.25 3.51 -8.37
N ILE A 224 -13.78 3.16 -9.56
CA ILE A 224 -14.61 2.61 -10.65
C ILE A 224 -15.23 1.28 -10.21
N ASN A 225 -14.41 0.39 -9.62
CA ASN A 225 -14.89 -0.85 -9.04
C ASN A 225 -15.97 -0.58 -7.99
N ALA A 226 -15.81 0.45 -7.17
CA ALA A 226 -16.79 0.81 -6.15
C ALA A 226 -18.10 1.35 -6.70
N ARG A 227 -18.08 2.05 -7.83
CA ARG A 227 -19.25 2.72 -8.39
C ARG A 227 -20.05 1.86 -9.37
N TYR A 228 -19.38 1.08 -10.21
CA TYR A 228 -20.02 0.39 -11.33
C TYR A 228 -20.21 -1.11 -11.10
N PHE A 229 -19.40 -1.74 -10.24
CA PHE A 229 -19.47 -3.19 -10.03
C PHE A 229 -20.28 -3.58 -8.80
N ASN A 230 -21.09 -4.63 -8.98
CA ASN A 230 -21.79 -5.31 -7.90
C ASN A 230 -20.77 -6.02 -6.98
N LEU A 231 -21.17 -6.28 -5.73
CA LEU A 231 -20.29 -6.86 -4.70
C LEU A 231 -19.52 -8.10 -5.17
N ARG A 232 -20.19 -9.02 -5.88
CA ARG A 232 -19.57 -10.24 -6.45
C ARG A 232 -18.47 -9.92 -7.47
N THR A 233 -18.74 -8.98 -8.38
CA THR A 233 -17.80 -8.56 -9.42
C THR A 233 -16.62 -7.78 -8.82
N ARG A 234 -16.85 -6.99 -7.75
CA ARG A 234 -15.78 -6.31 -7.00
C ARG A 234 -14.82 -7.29 -6.33
N SER A 235 -15.37 -8.31 -5.67
CA SER A 235 -14.56 -9.34 -5.03
C SER A 235 -13.74 -10.15 -6.05
N LEU A 236 -14.33 -10.47 -7.21
CA LEU A 236 -13.62 -11.14 -8.31
C LEU A 236 -12.53 -10.25 -8.91
N SER A 237 -12.82 -8.97 -9.18
CA SER A 237 -11.83 -8.01 -9.69
C SER A 237 -10.64 -7.85 -8.74
N ASN A 238 -10.90 -7.75 -7.43
CA ASN A 238 -9.84 -7.68 -6.43
C ASN A 238 -9.02 -8.98 -6.35
N LEU A 239 -9.65 -10.15 -6.49
CA LEU A 239 -8.95 -11.43 -6.52
C LEU A 239 -8.03 -11.52 -7.75
N LEU A 240 -8.53 -11.17 -8.93
CA LEU A 240 -7.75 -11.15 -10.17
C LEU A 240 -6.58 -10.18 -10.08
N PHE A 241 -6.80 -9.00 -9.50
CA PHE A 241 -5.74 -8.03 -9.24
C PHE A 241 -4.62 -8.65 -8.39
N GLN A 242 -4.95 -9.31 -7.27
CA GLN A 242 -3.97 -9.96 -6.40
C GLN A 242 -3.25 -11.14 -7.09
N VAL A 243 -3.95 -11.92 -7.92
CA VAL A 243 -3.37 -13.03 -8.68
C VAL A 243 -2.36 -12.53 -9.72
N VAL A 244 -2.63 -11.41 -10.40
CA VAL A 244 -1.69 -10.77 -11.34
C VAL A 244 -0.54 -10.08 -10.60
N MET A 245 -0.80 -9.57 -9.39
CA MET A 245 0.18 -8.85 -8.59
C MET A 245 1.31 -9.73 -8.02
N ILE A 246 1.17 -11.06 -8.02
CA ILE A 246 2.23 -12.00 -7.59
C ILE A 246 3.26 -12.26 -8.71
N PRO A 247 2.88 -12.70 -9.92
CA PRO A 247 3.83 -13.00 -11.00
C PRO A 247 4.43 -11.74 -11.62
N THR A 248 3.70 -10.62 -11.67
CA THR A 248 4.15 -9.41 -12.37
C THR A 248 5.43 -8.80 -11.76
N PRO A 249 5.53 -8.57 -10.43
CA PRO A 249 6.77 -8.11 -9.81
C PRO A 249 7.91 -9.13 -9.92
N LEU A 250 7.61 -10.44 -9.92
CA LEU A 250 8.61 -11.50 -10.09
C LEU A 250 9.19 -11.49 -11.51
N ALA A 251 8.34 -11.39 -12.53
CA ALA A 251 8.74 -11.26 -13.93
C ALA A 251 9.53 -9.96 -14.15
N LEU A 252 9.06 -8.84 -13.57
CA LEU A 252 9.72 -7.55 -13.69
C LEU A 252 11.10 -7.56 -13.00
N ALA A 253 11.23 -8.15 -11.81
CA ALA A 253 12.54 -8.33 -11.17
C ALA A 253 13.47 -9.23 -11.99
N TRP A 254 12.96 -10.32 -12.57
CA TRP A 254 13.77 -11.19 -13.42
C TRP A 254 14.32 -10.43 -14.64
N VAL A 255 13.52 -9.59 -15.29
CA VAL A 255 13.97 -8.75 -16.41
C VAL A 255 14.90 -7.64 -15.93
N MET A 256 14.52 -6.98 -14.84
CA MET A 256 15.22 -5.82 -14.34
C MET A 256 16.52 -6.16 -13.64
N ASP A 257 16.76 -7.37 -13.11
CA ASP A 257 18.02 -7.78 -12.44
C ASP A 257 18.89 -8.70 -13.32
N ASN A 258 18.48 -9.01 -14.56
CA ASN A 258 19.25 -9.85 -15.47
C ASN A 258 20.56 -9.19 -15.91
N GLN A 259 21.70 -9.71 -15.43
CA GLN A 259 23.03 -9.22 -15.78
C GLN A 259 23.43 -9.51 -17.24
N ARG A 260 22.66 -10.32 -17.97
CA ARG A 260 22.90 -10.58 -19.40
C ARG A 260 22.63 -9.35 -20.29
N ILE A 261 21.88 -8.36 -19.80
CA ILE A 261 21.63 -7.10 -20.50
C ILE A 261 22.55 -6.02 -19.91
N SER A 262 23.63 -5.70 -20.64
CA SER A 262 24.72 -4.81 -20.18
C SER A 262 24.28 -3.35 -19.93
N SER A 263 23.25 -2.86 -20.64
CA SER A 263 22.83 -1.45 -20.54
C SER A 263 21.65 -1.25 -19.57
N ARG A 264 21.89 -0.45 -18.52
CA ARG A 264 20.89 -0.01 -17.53
C ARG A 264 19.69 0.71 -18.18
N ARG A 265 19.94 1.50 -19.24
CA ARG A 265 18.88 2.19 -19.98
C ARG A 265 17.97 1.21 -20.70
N THR A 266 18.54 0.19 -21.33
CA THR A 266 17.78 -0.85 -22.05
C THR A 266 16.93 -1.68 -21.10
N ARG A 267 17.46 -2.05 -19.91
CA ARG A 267 16.67 -2.69 -18.84
C ARG A 267 15.48 -1.84 -18.40
N GLY A 268 15.70 -0.53 -18.21
CA GLY A 268 14.64 0.42 -17.87
C GLY A 268 13.57 0.54 -18.96
N PHE A 269 13.97 0.65 -20.23
CA PHE A 269 13.03 0.71 -21.36
C PHE A 269 12.23 -0.59 -21.53
N ILE A 270 12.86 -1.75 -21.37
CA ILE A 270 12.15 -3.04 -21.43
C ILE A 270 11.19 -3.17 -20.24
N GLY A 271 11.60 -2.77 -19.03
CA GLY A 271 10.73 -2.76 -17.86
C GLY A 271 9.52 -1.84 -18.04
N VAL A 272 9.73 -0.64 -18.59
CA VAL A 272 8.64 0.28 -18.95
C VAL A 272 7.78 -0.31 -20.06
N ALA A 273 8.34 -0.95 -21.09
CA ALA A 273 7.57 -1.56 -22.17
C ALA A 273 6.67 -2.70 -21.66
N ILE A 274 7.16 -3.53 -20.73
CA ILE A 274 6.37 -4.60 -20.10
C ILE A 274 5.27 -3.99 -19.20
N ALA A 275 5.58 -2.92 -18.47
CA ALA A 275 4.62 -2.27 -17.57
C ALA A 275 3.60 -1.39 -18.31
N ALA A 276 3.97 -0.86 -19.48
CA ALA A 276 3.17 0.06 -20.26
C ALA A 276 2.32 -0.65 -21.32
N ASP A 277 2.53 -1.94 -21.61
CA ASP A 277 1.95 -2.64 -22.76
C ASP A 277 0.41 -2.50 -22.84
N PRO A 278 -0.13 -1.61 -23.69
CA PRO A 278 -1.55 -1.52 -24.01
C PRO A 278 -1.89 -2.40 -25.22
N GLU A 279 -0.90 -3.01 -25.89
CA GLU A 279 -1.07 -3.79 -27.12
C GLU A 279 -1.58 -5.21 -26.84
N ALA A 280 -1.40 -5.71 -25.61
CA ALA A 280 -2.01 -6.96 -25.17
C ALA A 280 -3.54 -6.86 -25.07
N GLU A 281 -4.07 -5.76 -24.51
CA GLU A 281 -5.52 -5.53 -24.39
C GLU A 281 -6.17 -5.27 -25.77
N LEU A 282 -5.50 -4.51 -26.65
CA LEU A 282 -5.99 -4.24 -28.01
C LEU A 282 -5.96 -5.47 -28.93
N LYS A 283 -5.09 -6.46 -28.68
CA LYS A 283 -5.09 -7.72 -29.41
C LYS A 283 -6.24 -8.64 -28.98
N GLU A 284 -6.62 -8.66 -27.71
CA GLU A 284 -7.81 -9.40 -27.25
C GLU A 284 -9.11 -8.78 -27.78
N GLU A 285 -9.23 -7.45 -27.82
CA GLU A 285 -10.44 -6.79 -28.34
C GLU A 285 -10.60 -7.01 -29.86
N LYS A 286 -9.49 -7.02 -30.63
CA LYS A 286 -9.50 -7.37 -32.05
C LYS A 286 -9.82 -8.85 -32.30
N HIS A 287 -9.39 -9.76 -31.43
CA HIS A 287 -9.74 -11.18 -31.54
C HIS A 287 -11.20 -11.46 -31.15
N MET A 288 -11.77 -10.75 -30.17
CA MET A 288 -13.18 -10.89 -29.79
C MET A 288 -14.15 -10.24 -30.78
N THR A 289 -13.79 -9.13 -31.41
CA THR A 289 -14.62 -8.49 -32.45
C THR A 289 -14.52 -9.18 -33.82
N SER A 290 -13.42 -9.90 -34.09
CA SER A 290 -13.25 -10.73 -35.28
C SER A 290 -14.00 -12.08 -35.21
N GLY A 291 -14.41 -12.53 -34.03
CA GLY A 291 -15.09 -13.83 -33.83
C GLY A 291 -16.60 -13.81 -34.07
N HIS A 292 -17.18 -12.66 -34.44
CA HIS A 292 -18.64 -12.50 -34.61
C HIS A 292 -19.08 -12.16 -36.04
N LYS A 293 -18.27 -12.51 -37.05
CA LYS A 293 -18.62 -12.36 -38.48
C LYS A 293 -18.48 -13.61 -39.34
N THR A 294 -18.45 -14.79 -38.75
CA THR A 294 -18.61 -16.05 -39.50
C THR A 294 -19.46 -17.04 -38.72
N SER A 295 -20.78 -16.86 -38.82
CA SER A 295 -21.76 -17.92 -38.98
C SER A 295 -23.06 -17.32 -39.50
#